data_AF-A0A8T0DCF1-F1
#
_entry.id   AF-A0A8T0DCF1-F1
#
_cell.length_a   1.000
_cell.length_b   1.000
_cell.length_c   1.000
_cell.angle_alpha   90.00
_cell.angle_beta   90.00
_cell.angle_gamma   90.00
#
_symmetry.space_group_name_H-M   'P 1'
#
loop_
_entity.id
_entity.type
_entity.pdbx_description
1 polymer ?
#
loop_
_entity_poly.entity_id
_entity_poly.type
_entity_poly.pdbx_seq_one_letter_code
_entity_poly.pdbx_strand_id
1 'polypeptide(L)'
;CYSFPFTVTFLLHIASNTAFIPVTYLQEWVGDIHVKLRFQSSITRRVFIATDEPSVFEDARNRYPQYVIEGDPGRARSADIGSRTQSDSITGIALDIIMLSRTDYLVCTFSSQVCRVAYELMQTRHAELGDASGLVQSLDDIYYFGGQQANPYEAIIEHTSAGAKPGDLFHMAGNHWDGYAKVHSVLNGPQVLVPAYKFHPRVLSADMGENAPV
;
A
#
# COMPACT_ATOMS: atom_id res chain seq x y z
N CYS A 1 2.38 18.65 -43.23
CA CYS A 1 3.07 17.36 -43.03
C CYS A 1 4.42 17.63 -42.38
N TYR A 2 4.49 17.59 -41.04
CA TYR A 2 5.76 17.70 -40.32
C TYR A 2 5.78 16.76 -39.12
N SER A 3 6.93 16.13 -38.97
CA SER A 3 7.33 15.07 -38.05
C SER A 3 6.96 15.30 -36.59
N PHE A 4 6.44 14.25 -35.96
CA PHE A 4 6.67 13.97 -34.54
C PHE A 4 7.94 13.12 -34.40
N PRO A 5 8.94 13.53 -33.61
CA PRO A 5 9.82 12.62 -32.93
C PRO A 5 9.33 12.47 -31.50
N PHE A 6 8.46 11.50 -31.24
CA PHE A 6 8.28 10.98 -29.88
C PHE A 6 9.32 9.89 -29.66
N THR A 7 10.47 10.31 -29.13
CA THR A 7 11.37 9.42 -28.42
C THR A 7 11.49 9.96 -27.00
N VAL A 8 10.68 9.41 -26.09
CA VAL A 8 11.09 9.25 -24.70
C VAL A 8 11.08 7.76 -24.43
N THR A 9 12.24 7.16 -24.66
CA THR A 9 12.61 5.87 -24.12
C THR A 9 12.55 5.95 -22.60
N PHE A 10 11.60 5.27 -21.97
CA PHE A 10 11.86 4.63 -20.68
C PHE A 10 11.60 3.14 -20.87
N LEU A 11 12.64 2.47 -21.38
CA LEU A 11 12.81 1.04 -21.20
C LEU A 11 13.27 0.87 -19.75
N LEU A 12 12.35 0.60 -18.83
CA LEU A 12 12.68 -0.12 -17.61
C LEU A 12 11.97 -1.47 -17.69
N HIS A 13 12.57 -2.37 -18.48
CA HIS A 13 12.54 -3.79 -18.14
C HIS A 13 13.02 -3.86 -16.70
N ILE A 14 12.12 -4.08 -15.75
CA ILE A 14 12.11 -5.31 -14.94
C ILE A 14 10.67 -5.48 -14.43
N ALA A 15 10.10 -6.68 -14.58
CA ALA A 15 9.04 -7.09 -13.69
C ALA A 15 9.69 -7.42 -12.33
N SER A 16 9.84 -6.37 -11.54
CA SER A 16 10.35 -6.40 -10.18
C SER A 16 9.80 -5.15 -9.52
N ASN A 17 8.59 -5.23 -8.97
CA ASN A 17 8.10 -4.19 -8.06
C ASN A 17 8.66 -4.44 -6.64
N THR A 18 9.95 -4.77 -6.58
CA THR A 18 10.78 -4.72 -5.38
C THR A 18 11.23 -3.27 -5.21
N ALA A 19 10.48 -2.51 -4.42
CA ALA A 19 11.15 -1.58 -3.54
C ALA A 19 11.92 -2.45 -2.55
N PHE A 20 13.25 -2.36 -2.59
CA PHE A 20 14.09 -2.84 -1.50
C PHE A 20 13.49 -2.24 -0.23
N ILE A 21 12.78 -3.02 0.58
CA ILE A 21 12.42 -2.59 1.93
C ILE A 21 13.78 -2.56 2.63
N PRO A 22 14.40 -1.39 2.87
CA PRO A 22 15.56 -1.41 3.74
C PRO A 22 15.01 -2.02 5.02
N VAL A 23 15.59 -3.15 5.39
CA VAL A 23 15.05 -4.05 6.42
C VAL A 23 14.79 -3.23 7.71
N THR A 24 15.53 -2.13 7.92
CA THR A 24 15.31 -1.07 8.92
C THR A 24 13.89 -0.47 8.99
N TYR A 25 13.17 -0.30 7.88
CA TYR A 25 11.82 0.28 7.86
C TYR A 25 10.77 -0.65 8.50
N LEU A 26 11.00 -1.98 8.44
CA LEU A 26 10.16 -2.94 9.16
C LEU A 26 10.31 -2.79 10.68
N GLN A 27 11.49 -2.42 11.18
CA GLN A 27 11.72 -2.24 12.63
C GLN A 27 10.99 -1.03 13.20
N GLU A 28 10.98 0.09 12.48
CA GLU A 28 10.33 1.33 12.92
C GLU A 28 8.82 1.10 13.12
N TRP A 29 8.14 0.48 12.14
CA TRP A 29 6.68 0.35 12.16
C TRP A 29 6.16 -0.91 12.86
N VAL A 30 6.79 -2.08 12.65
CA VAL A 30 6.41 -3.28 13.41
C VAL A 30 6.72 -3.10 14.90
N GLY A 31 7.74 -2.30 15.22
CA GLY A 31 8.09 -1.90 16.58
C GLY A 31 6.99 -1.09 17.27
N ASP A 32 6.40 -0.09 16.59
CA ASP A 32 5.52 0.90 17.20
C ASP A 32 4.06 0.43 17.40
N ILE A 33 3.51 -0.34 16.45
CA ILE A 33 2.11 -0.83 16.51
C ILE A 33 1.89 -1.83 17.67
N HIS A 34 2.95 -2.50 18.12
CA HIS A 34 2.90 -3.49 19.19
C HIS A 34 3.11 -2.91 20.60
N VAL A 35 3.38 -1.61 20.74
CA VAL A 35 3.84 -1.01 22.01
C VAL A 35 2.76 -0.99 23.09
N LYS A 36 1.46 -0.96 22.74
CA LYS A 36 0.38 -0.79 23.74
C LYS A 36 -0.42 -2.03 24.10
N LEU A 37 -0.33 -3.14 23.35
CA LEU A 37 -1.23 -4.29 23.55
C LEU A 37 -0.71 -5.42 24.46
N ARG A 38 0.51 -5.32 25.01
CA ARG A 38 1.24 -6.52 25.48
C ARG A 38 1.96 -6.39 26.83
N PHE A 39 1.40 -5.65 27.78
CA PHE A 39 1.80 -5.87 29.17
C PHE A 39 1.24 -7.21 29.65
N GLN A 40 2.02 -8.31 29.49
CA GLN A 40 2.12 -9.49 30.39
C GLN A 40 2.48 -10.86 29.76
N SER A 41 3.00 -10.97 28.54
CA SER A 41 3.61 -12.24 28.09
C SER A 41 4.71 -12.06 27.04
N SER A 42 5.63 -13.03 26.96
CA SER A 42 6.64 -13.10 25.91
C SER A 42 5.97 -13.49 24.59
N ILE A 43 5.42 -12.51 23.88
CA ILE A 43 4.68 -12.83 22.67
C ILE A 43 5.63 -12.94 21.50
N THR A 44 5.62 -14.12 20.87
CA THR A 44 6.35 -14.40 19.64
C THR A 44 5.88 -13.47 18.54
N ARG A 45 6.80 -12.71 17.96
CA ARG A 45 6.51 -11.84 16.81
C ARG A 45 6.68 -12.66 15.53
N ARG A 46 5.62 -12.79 14.73
CA ARG A 46 5.62 -13.55 13.48
C ARG A 46 5.47 -12.59 12.31
N VAL A 47 6.18 -12.85 11.22
CA VAL A 47 6.08 -12.07 9.97
C VAL A 47 5.88 -13.04 8.83
N PHE A 48 4.77 -12.88 8.10
CA PHE A 48 4.56 -13.58 6.84
C PHE A 48 5.16 -12.74 5.71
N ILE A 49 6.04 -13.34 4.90
CA ILE A 49 6.67 -12.69 3.75
C ILE A 49 6.13 -13.34 2.47
N ALA A 50 5.54 -12.51 1.62
CA ALA A 50 5.24 -12.82 0.22
C ALA A 50 6.15 -11.95 -0.67
N THR A 51 6.96 -12.60 -1.50
CA THR A 51 7.95 -11.94 -2.36
C THR A 51 8.26 -12.82 -3.56
N ASP A 52 8.68 -12.20 -4.65
CA ASP A 52 9.28 -12.83 -5.82
C ASP A 52 10.80 -13.09 -5.65
N GLU A 53 11.41 -12.63 -4.55
CA GLU A 53 12.85 -12.74 -4.29
C GLU A 53 13.14 -13.73 -3.12
N PRO A 54 13.55 -14.98 -3.41
CA PRO A 54 13.73 -16.01 -2.38
C PRO A 54 14.84 -15.70 -1.37
N SER A 55 15.84 -14.89 -1.72
CA SER A 55 16.95 -14.54 -0.83
C SER A 55 16.50 -13.75 0.41
N VAL A 56 15.37 -13.04 0.31
CA VAL A 56 14.78 -12.23 1.41
C VAL A 56 14.51 -13.06 2.67
N PHE A 57 14.16 -14.34 2.53
CA PHE A 57 13.84 -15.19 3.68
C PHE A 57 15.06 -15.46 4.57
N GLU A 58 16.21 -15.74 3.97
CA GLU A 58 17.44 -15.99 4.72
C GLU A 58 17.96 -14.68 5.35
N ASP A 59 17.93 -13.60 4.57
CA ASP A 59 18.29 -12.26 5.03
C ASP A 59 17.45 -11.79 6.22
N ALA A 60 16.13 -12.00 6.17
CA ALA A 60 15.22 -11.63 7.24
C ALA A 60 15.50 -12.44 8.51
N ARG A 61 15.74 -13.76 8.40
CA ARG A 61 16.07 -14.60 9.56
C ARG A 61 17.40 -14.20 10.20
N ASN A 62 18.40 -13.86 9.39
CA ASN A 62 19.72 -13.46 9.87
C ASN A 62 19.69 -12.09 10.55
N ARG A 63 18.97 -11.12 9.96
CA ARG A 63 18.88 -9.76 10.52
C ARG A 63 17.93 -9.67 11.70
N TYR A 64 16.90 -10.52 11.74
CA TYR A 64 15.81 -10.49 12.72
C TYR A 64 15.56 -11.82 13.43
N PRO A 65 16.53 -12.31 14.22
CA PRO A 65 16.40 -13.58 14.94
C PRO A 65 15.29 -13.56 16.00
N GLN A 66 14.83 -12.38 16.44
CA GLN A 66 13.72 -12.21 17.38
C GLN A 66 12.33 -12.37 16.75
N TYR A 67 12.25 -12.51 15.42
CA TYR A 67 11.01 -12.73 14.68
C TYR A 67 10.97 -14.14 14.09
N VAL A 68 9.78 -14.74 14.09
CA VAL A 68 9.51 -15.98 13.34
C VAL A 68 9.10 -15.59 11.93
N ILE A 69 9.95 -15.91 10.96
CA ILE A 69 9.71 -15.61 9.55
C ILE A 69 8.97 -16.79 8.90
N GLU A 70 7.75 -16.50 8.44
CA GLU A 70 6.83 -17.42 7.76
C GLU A 70 6.75 -17.09 6.26
N GLY A 71 6.57 -18.11 5.44
CA GLY A 71 6.40 -17.99 4.00
C GLY A 71 7.15 -19.10 3.26
N ASP A 72 7.03 -19.10 1.94
CA ASP A 72 7.49 -20.22 1.11
C ASP A 72 8.51 -19.75 0.05
N PRO A 73 9.82 -20.01 0.28
CA PRO A 73 10.86 -19.70 -0.70
C PRO A 73 10.69 -20.43 -2.04
N GLY A 74 9.97 -21.56 -2.06
CA GLY A 74 9.59 -22.27 -3.28
C GLY A 74 8.57 -21.48 -4.10
N ARG A 75 7.56 -20.89 -3.45
CA ARG A 75 6.60 -20.01 -4.11
C ARG A 75 7.26 -18.73 -4.65
N ALA A 76 8.20 -18.15 -3.90
CA ALA A 76 8.94 -16.98 -4.35
C ALA A 76 9.65 -17.23 -5.69
N ARG A 77 10.30 -18.40 -5.86
CA ARG A 77 10.92 -18.79 -7.13
C ARG A 77 9.91 -18.90 -8.29
N SER A 78 8.70 -19.40 -8.01
CA SER A 78 7.64 -19.56 -9.03
C SER A 78 6.88 -18.27 -9.36
N ALA A 79 7.13 -17.19 -8.61
CA ALA A 79 6.56 -15.87 -8.87
C ALA A 79 7.43 -15.01 -9.81
N ASP A 80 8.65 -15.47 -10.12
CA ASP A 80 9.55 -14.83 -11.07
C ASP A 80 8.94 -14.79 -12.50
N ILE A 81 9.27 -13.73 -13.23
CA ILE A 81 8.70 -13.35 -14.55
C ILE A 81 8.68 -14.54 -15.51
N GLY A 82 9.72 -15.37 -15.48
CA GLY A 82 9.90 -16.51 -16.39
C GLY A 82 8.95 -17.70 -16.16
N SER A 83 8.26 -17.77 -15.02
CA SER A 83 7.42 -18.93 -14.65
C SER A 83 5.97 -18.59 -14.28
N ARG A 84 5.62 -17.29 -14.35
CA ARG A 84 4.36 -16.69 -13.88
C ARG A 84 3.06 -17.24 -14.51
N THR A 85 3.15 -17.97 -15.62
CA THR A 85 1.99 -18.47 -16.40
C THR A 85 1.68 -19.95 -16.18
N GLN A 86 2.44 -20.67 -15.35
CA GLN A 86 2.12 -22.05 -14.99
C GLN A 86 1.02 -22.08 -13.92
N SER A 87 0.15 -23.11 -13.95
CA SER A 87 -0.96 -23.31 -13.00
C SER A 87 -0.53 -23.20 -11.53
N ASP A 88 0.68 -23.64 -11.24
CA ASP A 88 1.26 -23.65 -9.89
C ASP A 88 1.60 -22.22 -9.41
N SER A 89 1.94 -21.31 -10.32
CA SER A 89 2.23 -19.89 -10.01
C SER A 89 0.96 -19.11 -9.63
N ILE A 90 -0.16 -19.37 -10.32
CA ILE A 90 -1.47 -18.74 -10.00
C ILE A 90 -1.93 -19.17 -8.61
N THR A 91 -1.81 -20.46 -8.30
CA THR A 91 -2.14 -21.01 -6.98
C THR A 91 -1.24 -20.39 -5.91
N GLY A 92 0.05 -20.24 -6.19
CA GLY A 92 1.00 -19.61 -5.28
C GLY A 92 0.64 -18.16 -4.93
N ILE A 93 0.38 -17.33 -5.94
CA ILE A 93 -0.01 -15.92 -5.74
C ILE A 93 -1.34 -15.82 -4.99
N ALA A 94 -2.33 -16.66 -5.32
CA ALA A 94 -3.61 -16.68 -4.62
C ALA A 94 -3.44 -17.02 -3.13
N LEU A 95 -2.59 -18.01 -2.81
CA LEU A 95 -2.28 -18.36 -1.42
C LEU A 95 -1.57 -17.21 -0.70
N ASP A 96 -0.60 -16.55 -1.34
CA ASP A 96 0.09 -15.41 -0.75
C ASP A 96 -0.87 -14.26 -0.46
N ILE A 97 -1.79 -13.93 -1.38
CA ILE A 97 -2.84 -12.92 -1.17
C ILE A 97 -3.74 -13.28 0.03
N ILE A 98 -4.18 -14.55 0.12
CA ILE A 98 -5.02 -15.01 1.23
C ILE A 98 -4.26 -14.94 2.56
N MET A 99 -2.98 -15.28 2.58
CA MET A 99 -2.17 -15.21 3.79
C MET A 99 -1.90 -13.77 4.20
N LEU A 100 -1.61 -12.88 3.25
CA LEU A 100 -1.45 -11.44 3.50
C LEU A 100 -2.74 -10.81 4.03
N SER A 101 -3.90 -11.16 3.48
CA SER A 101 -5.19 -10.61 3.98
C SER A 101 -5.56 -11.13 5.37
N ARG A 102 -4.95 -12.24 5.81
CA ARG A 102 -5.12 -12.85 7.12
C ARG A 102 -4.15 -12.35 8.20
N THR A 103 -3.23 -11.44 7.88
CA THR A 103 -2.37 -10.83 8.90
C THR A 103 -3.13 -9.85 9.78
N ASP A 104 -2.59 -9.53 10.96
CA ASP A 104 -3.15 -8.51 11.87
C ASP A 104 -2.81 -7.08 11.42
N TYR A 105 -1.76 -6.94 10.60
CA TYR A 105 -1.28 -5.69 10.04
C TYR A 105 -0.55 -5.98 8.72
N LEU A 106 -0.67 -5.06 7.75
CA LEU A 106 -0.06 -5.20 6.43
C LEU A 106 1.01 -4.14 6.20
N VAL A 107 2.20 -4.53 5.79
CA VAL A 107 3.26 -3.60 5.35
C VAL A 107 3.62 -3.95 3.91
N CYS A 108 3.49 -3.00 2.99
CA CYS A 108 3.69 -3.27 1.58
C CYS A 108 3.91 -2.00 0.74
N THR A 109 3.92 -2.15 -0.58
CA THR A 109 3.77 -1.05 -1.53
C THR A 109 2.38 -1.09 -2.15
N PHE A 110 1.62 0.01 -2.06
CA PHE A 110 0.32 0.12 -2.73
C PHE A 110 0.43 0.34 -4.23
N SER A 111 1.62 0.56 -4.79
CA SER A 111 1.83 0.41 -6.24
C SER A 111 1.61 -1.04 -6.72
N SER A 112 1.74 -2.04 -5.82
CA SER A 112 1.50 -3.45 -6.11
C SER A 112 0.01 -3.82 -6.00
N GLN A 113 -0.56 -4.33 -7.11
CA GLN A 113 -1.92 -4.87 -7.13
C GLN A 113 -2.12 -6.03 -6.15
N VAL A 114 -1.09 -6.87 -5.94
CA VAL A 114 -1.14 -7.98 -4.97
C VAL A 114 -1.41 -7.44 -3.57
N CYS A 115 -0.75 -6.35 -3.18
CA CYS A 115 -0.99 -5.76 -1.87
C CYS A 115 -2.39 -5.16 -1.77
N ARG A 116 -2.83 -4.39 -2.78
CA ARG A 116 -4.16 -3.76 -2.74
C ARG A 116 -5.28 -4.79 -2.62
N VAL A 117 -5.19 -5.92 -3.35
CA VAL A 117 -6.16 -7.01 -3.22
C VAL A 117 -6.11 -7.65 -1.84
N ALA A 118 -4.93 -7.88 -1.27
CA ALA A 118 -4.82 -8.41 0.09
C ALA A 118 -5.43 -7.44 1.14
N TYR A 119 -5.19 -6.14 0.98
CA TYR A 119 -5.78 -5.09 1.82
C TYR A 119 -7.31 -5.02 1.69
N GLU A 120 -7.84 -5.12 0.47
CA GLU A 120 -9.28 -5.16 0.20
C GLU A 120 -9.94 -6.38 0.87
N LEU A 121 -9.32 -7.55 0.73
CA LEU A 121 -9.78 -8.78 1.39
C LEU A 121 -9.70 -8.67 2.92
N MET A 122 -8.68 -8.01 3.46
CA MET A 122 -8.56 -7.75 4.90
C MET A 122 -9.77 -6.99 5.44
N GLN A 123 -10.37 -6.06 4.68
CA GLN A 123 -11.57 -5.33 5.11
C GLN A 123 -12.79 -6.23 5.31
N THR A 124 -12.83 -7.39 4.67
CA THR A 124 -13.94 -8.35 4.85
C THR A 124 -13.92 -9.04 6.21
N ARG A 125 -12.79 -9.00 6.93
CA ARG A 125 -12.58 -9.62 8.25
C ARG A 125 -13.11 -8.77 9.40
N HIS A 126 -14.21 -8.07 9.18
CA HIS A 126 -14.86 -7.19 10.16
C HIS A 126 -15.18 -7.87 11.50
N ALA A 127 -15.46 -9.18 11.50
CA ALA A 127 -15.70 -9.95 12.72
C ALA A 127 -14.43 -10.14 13.58
N GLU A 128 -13.25 -10.17 12.97
CA GLU A 128 -11.96 -10.40 13.65
C GLU A 128 -11.23 -9.08 13.96
N LEU A 129 -11.24 -8.14 13.02
CA LEU A 129 -10.44 -6.91 13.07
C LEU A 129 -11.27 -5.62 13.28
N GLY A 130 -12.61 -5.68 13.15
CA GLY A 130 -13.44 -4.48 13.12
C GLY A 130 -13.17 -3.65 11.86
N ASP A 131 -12.88 -2.35 12.03
CA ASP A 131 -12.43 -1.48 10.94
C ASP A 131 -10.92 -1.67 10.71
N ALA A 132 -10.56 -2.35 9.62
CA ALA A 132 -9.18 -2.63 9.26
C ALA A 132 -8.56 -1.56 8.35
N SER A 133 -9.23 -0.41 8.14
CA SER A 133 -8.75 0.64 7.23
C SER A 133 -7.44 1.28 7.69
N GLY A 134 -7.18 1.29 9.00
CA GLY A 134 -5.91 1.74 9.60
C GLY A 134 -4.86 0.65 9.82
N LEU A 135 -5.13 -0.62 9.46
CA LEU A 135 -4.24 -1.76 9.73
C LEU A 135 -3.26 -2.03 8.58
N VAL A 136 -2.76 -0.97 7.96
CA VAL A 136 -1.83 -1.05 6.84
C VAL A 136 -0.83 0.11 6.86
N GLN A 137 0.41 -0.17 6.42
CA GLN A 137 1.41 0.83 6.08
C GLN A 137 1.89 0.58 4.65
N SER A 138 1.64 1.56 3.78
CA SER A 138 2.25 1.59 2.45
C SER A 138 3.59 2.31 2.51
N LEU A 139 4.57 1.84 1.74
CA LEU A 139 5.89 2.47 1.63
C LEU A 139 5.97 3.49 0.48
N ASP A 140 4.94 3.55 -0.37
CA ASP A 140 4.90 4.42 -1.53
C ASP A 140 3.53 5.12 -1.64
N ASP A 141 2.61 4.57 -2.43
CA ASP A 141 1.34 5.19 -2.78
C ASP A 141 0.36 5.15 -1.60
N ILE A 142 -0.61 6.07 -1.61
CA ILE A 142 -1.86 5.88 -0.87
C ILE A 142 -2.73 4.83 -1.59
N TYR A 143 -3.75 4.28 -0.92
CA TYR A 143 -4.66 3.34 -1.56
C TYR A 143 -5.34 4.00 -2.78
N TYR A 144 -5.41 3.25 -3.89
CA TYR A 144 -6.13 3.65 -5.09
C TYR A 144 -6.65 2.44 -5.88
N PHE A 145 -7.72 2.64 -6.64
CA PHE A 145 -8.26 1.70 -7.59
C PHE A 145 -7.97 2.17 -9.03
N GLY A 146 -7.46 1.28 -9.87
CA GLY A 146 -7.12 1.60 -11.26
C GLY A 146 -8.36 2.00 -12.05
N GLY A 147 -8.40 3.24 -12.57
CA GLY A 147 -9.57 3.78 -13.26
C GLY A 147 -10.63 4.40 -12.34
N GLN A 148 -10.31 4.64 -11.06
CA GLN A 148 -11.20 5.36 -10.16
C GLN A 148 -11.52 6.78 -10.66
N GLN A 149 -12.69 7.28 -10.28
CA GLN A 149 -13.01 8.69 -10.44
C GLN A 149 -12.12 9.56 -9.53
N ALA A 150 -12.00 10.83 -9.88
CA ALA A 150 -11.32 11.80 -9.03
C ALA A 150 -11.94 11.79 -7.62
N ASN A 151 -11.13 11.49 -6.61
CA ASN A 151 -11.51 11.57 -5.21
C ASN A 151 -10.77 12.74 -4.54
N PRO A 152 -11.33 13.95 -4.55
CA PRO A 152 -10.65 15.12 -4.03
C PRO A 152 -10.60 15.10 -2.49
N TYR A 153 -9.52 15.65 -1.96
CA TYR A 153 -9.37 16.01 -0.57
C TYR A 153 -9.79 17.46 -0.38
N GLU A 154 -10.47 17.74 0.72
CA GLU A 154 -10.85 19.09 1.12
C GLU A 154 -9.82 19.64 2.10
N ALA A 155 -9.34 20.86 1.86
CA ALA A 155 -8.56 21.58 2.85
C ALA A 155 -9.48 21.95 4.02
N ILE A 156 -9.08 21.61 5.25
CA ILE A 156 -9.82 21.94 6.48
C ILE A 156 -9.10 23.00 7.33
N ILE A 157 -7.81 23.22 7.06
CA ILE A 157 -6.97 24.23 7.71
C ILE A 157 -6.24 25.02 6.63
N GLU A 158 -6.19 26.34 6.78
CA GLU A 158 -5.49 27.21 5.85
C GLU A 158 -3.99 26.86 5.72
N HIS A 159 -3.47 26.94 4.50
CA HIS A 159 -2.05 26.85 4.23
C HIS A 159 -1.64 27.87 3.16
N THR A 160 -1.05 28.96 3.65
CA THR A 160 -0.77 30.18 2.89
C THR A 160 0.15 29.95 1.69
N SER A 161 1.19 29.12 1.82
CA SER A 161 2.15 28.83 0.74
C SER A 161 1.56 28.03 -0.43
N ALA A 162 0.53 27.22 -0.17
CA ALA A 162 -0.20 26.51 -1.22
C ALA A 162 -1.46 27.26 -1.70
N GLY A 163 -1.77 28.41 -1.09
CA GLY A 163 -3.02 29.13 -1.33
C GLY A 163 -4.27 28.34 -0.92
N ALA A 164 -4.13 27.31 -0.08
CA ALA A 164 -5.23 26.43 0.30
C ALA A 164 -6.04 27.07 1.44
N LYS A 165 -7.34 27.27 1.21
CA LYS A 165 -8.29 27.74 2.23
C LYS A 165 -9.25 26.62 2.62
N PRO A 166 -9.84 26.66 3.83
CA PRO A 166 -10.88 25.70 4.21
C PRO A 166 -12.00 25.63 3.16
N GLY A 167 -12.34 24.42 2.71
CA GLY A 167 -13.32 24.15 1.65
C GLY A 167 -12.73 24.01 0.24
N ASP A 168 -11.48 24.41 0.01
CA ASP A 168 -10.84 24.23 -1.29
C ASP A 168 -10.54 22.75 -1.56
N LEU A 169 -10.67 22.34 -2.83
CA LEU A 169 -10.51 20.96 -3.24
C LEU A 169 -9.16 20.71 -3.92
N PHE A 170 -8.54 19.60 -3.55
CA PHE A 170 -7.21 19.19 -4.01
C PHE A 170 -7.19 17.72 -4.39
N HIS A 171 -6.42 17.38 -5.42
CA HIS A 171 -6.02 16.02 -5.69
C HIS A 171 -4.80 15.65 -4.85
N MET A 172 -4.86 14.51 -4.16
CA MET A 172 -3.74 13.93 -3.44
C MET A 172 -2.89 13.12 -4.42
N ALA A 173 -1.70 13.63 -4.75
CA ALA A 173 -0.77 12.94 -5.65
C ALA A 173 0.03 11.85 -4.91
N GLY A 174 0.24 12.00 -3.61
CA GLY A 174 0.92 11.01 -2.78
C GLY A 174 1.15 11.53 -1.35
N ASN A 175 1.23 10.61 -0.39
CA ASN A 175 1.65 10.89 0.97
C ASN A 175 3.13 10.49 1.10
N HIS A 176 3.95 11.34 1.71
CA HIS A 176 5.37 11.05 1.89
C HIS A 176 5.68 10.30 3.19
N TRP A 177 4.66 10.07 4.02
CA TRP A 177 4.76 9.37 5.31
C TRP A 177 5.69 10.06 6.32
N ASP A 178 6.00 11.34 6.10
CA ASP A 178 6.83 12.21 6.96
C ASP A 178 6.02 13.37 7.58
N GLY A 179 4.68 13.30 7.50
CA GLY A 179 3.75 14.35 7.90
C GLY A 179 3.38 15.32 6.79
N TYR A 180 4.03 15.25 5.62
CA TYR A 180 3.72 16.03 4.44
C TYR A 180 3.14 15.16 3.31
N ALA A 181 2.36 15.79 2.45
CA ALA A 181 1.78 15.19 1.27
C ALA A 181 1.89 16.13 0.06
N LYS A 182 1.95 15.55 -1.12
CA LYS A 182 1.98 16.29 -2.38
C LYS A 182 0.57 16.42 -2.90
N VAL A 183 0.11 17.67 -3.06
CA VAL A 183 -1.24 17.98 -3.52
C VAL A 183 -1.20 18.93 -4.71
N HIS A 184 -2.28 18.97 -5.50
CA HIS A 184 -2.50 20.03 -6.48
C HIS A 184 -3.99 20.38 -6.54
N SER A 185 -4.31 21.64 -6.83
CA SER A 185 -5.69 22.08 -6.92
C SER A 185 -6.43 21.34 -8.03
N VAL A 186 -7.71 21.00 -7.81
CA VAL A 186 -8.60 20.44 -8.84
C VAL A 186 -8.81 21.40 -10.03
N LEU A 187 -8.51 22.69 -9.85
CA LEU A 187 -8.56 23.71 -10.90
C LEU A 187 -7.29 23.74 -11.77
N ASN A 188 -6.48 22.67 -11.73
CA ASN A 188 -5.20 22.53 -12.43
C ASN A 188 -4.12 23.52 -11.95
N GLY A 189 -3.85 23.51 -10.64
CA GLY A 189 -2.72 24.23 -10.05
C GLY A 189 -1.40 23.43 -10.09
N PRO A 190 -0.25 24.08 -9.77
CA PRO A 190 1.01 23.36 -9.60
C PRO A 190 0.93 22.36 -8.43
N GLN A 191 1.77 21.33 -8.46
CA GLN A 191 1.93 20.45 -7.32
C GLN A 191 2.73 21.14 -6.21
N VAL A 192 2.22 21.08 -4.99
CA VAL A 192 2.81 21.71 -3.80
C VAL A 192 2.89 20.69 -2.67
N LEU A 193 3.95 20.77 -1.86
CA LEU A 193 4.11 19.98 -0.65
C LEU A 193 3.44 20.70 0.52
N VAL A 194 2.56 20.01 1.23
CA VAL A 194 1.73 20.58 2.30
C VAL A 194 1.65 19.63 3.49
N PRO A 195 1.42 20.12 4.73
CA PRO A 195 1.19 19.22 5.85
C PRO A 195 -0.10 18.40 5.66
N ALA A 196 0.02 17.07 5.73
CA ALA A 196 -1.06 16.15 5.35
C ALA A 196 -2.32 16.30 6.23
N TYR A 197 -2.13 16.56 7.53
CA TYR A 197 -3.22 16.68 8.51
C TYR A 197 -4.18 17.87 8.24
N LYS A 198 -3.81 18.79 7.34
CA LYS A 198 -4.64 19.93 6.94
C LYS A 198 -5.71 19.58 5.90
N PHE A 199 -5.71 18.35 5.41
CA PHE A 199 -6.59 17.88 4.35
C PHE A 199 -7.37 16.67 4.83
N HIS A 200 -8.64 16.60 4.42
CA HIS A 200 -9.54 15.50 4.75
C HIS A 200 -10.07 14.86 3.46
N PRO A 201 -10.07 13.52 3.32
CA PRO A 201 -10.64 12.87 2.15
C PRO A 201 -12.15 13.13 2.10
N ARG A 202 -12.69 13.51 0.94
CA ARG A 202 -14.15 13.60 0.78
C ARG A 202 -14.73 12.22 0.53
N VAL A 203 -15.85 11.92 1.20
CA VAL A 203 -16.67 10.75 0.88
C VAL A 203 -17.61 11.14 -0.25
N LEU A 204 -17.47 10.47 -1.41
CA LEU A 204 -18.37 10.65 -2.54
C LEU A 204 -19.50 9.62 -2.46
N SER A 205 -20.73 10.06 -2.74
CA SER A 205 -21.91 9.20 -2.81
C SER A 205 -22.42 9.13 -4.24
N ALA A 206 -22.78 7.93 -4.70
CA ALA A 206 -23.50 7.72 -5.93
C ALA A 206 -24.82 7.00 -5.61
N ASP A 207 -25.88 7.35 -6.33
CA ASP A 207 -27.14 6.61 -6.25
C ASP A 207 -26.98 5.27 -6.98
N MET A 208 -27.10 4.18 -6.23
CA MET A 208 -26.98 2.81 -6.74
C MET A 208 -28.35 2.19 -7.05
N GLY A 209 -29.44 2.96 -6.93
CA GLY A 209 -30.82 2.51 -7.05
C GLY A 209 -31.36 1.92 -5.76
N GLU A 210 -32.62 2.21 -5.43
CA GLU A 210 -33.35 1.49 -4.39
C GLU A 210 -33.66 0.07 -4.89
N ASN A 211 -33.22 -0.95 -4.15
CA ASN A 211 -33.46 -2.40 -4.35
C ASN A 211 -32.45 -3.15 -5.24
N ALA A 212 -31.28 -3.47 -4.68
CA ALA A 212 -30.68 -4.77 -4.97
C ALA A 212 -31.24 -5.77 -3.95
N PRO A 213 -31.98 -6.83 -4.35
CA PRO A 213 -32.35 -7.88 -3.42
C PRO A 213 -31.06 -8.53 -2.89
N VAL A 214 -30.91 -8.52 -1.56
CA VAL A 214 -29.88 -9.25 -0.82
C VAL A 214 -30.08 -10.75 -1.00
#